data_AF-A0A1G7XW34-F1
#
_entry.id   AF-A0A1G7XW34-F1
#
_cell.length_a   1.000
_cell.length_b   1.000
_cell.length_c   1.000
_cell.angle_alpha   90.00
_cell.angle_beta   90.00
_cell.angle_gamma   90.00
#
_symmetry.space_group_name_H-M   'P 1'
#
loop_
_entity.id
_entity.type
_entity.pdbx_description
1 polymer ?
#
loop_
_entity_poly.entity_id
_entity_poly.type
_entity_poly.pdbx_seq_one_letter_code
_entity_poly.pdbx_strand_id
1 'polypeptide(L)'
;MPQSQRHAPGTVWSRVEDGFHVGSRNGNFLGYIERRRDGRYTAFDMRSAAVGTFADLVSAMRVLSAAPQTPETPGILTIRENR
;
A
#
# COMPACT_ATOMS: atom_id res chain seq x y z
N MET A 1 -29.76 -3.21 -13.11
CA MET A 1 -28.34 -3.61 -13.06
C MET A 1 -27.51 -2.36 -12.84
N PRO A 2 -26.89 -2.09 -11.67
CA PRO A 2 -25.97 -0.97 -11.59
C PRO A 2 -24.66 -1.38 -12.26
N GLN A 3 -24.28 -0.62 -13.30
CA GLN A 3 -23.02 -0.77 -14.02
C GLN A 3 -21.86 -0.68 -13.04
N SER A 4 -21.03 -1.71 -13.06
CA SER A 4 -19.72 -1.75 -12.42
C SER A 4 -18.95 -0.52 -12.87
N GLN A 5 -18.80 0.46 -11.97
CA GLN A 5 -17.88 1.56 -12.19
C GLN A 5 -16.49 0.91 -12.29
N ARG A 6 -16.01 0.76 -13.52
CA ARG A 6 -14.63 0.39 -13.82
C ARG A 6 -13.79 1.59 -13.41
N HIS A 7 -13.66 1.80 -12.10
CA HIS A 7 -12.66 2.69 -11.55
C HIS A 7 -11.34 2.23 -12.17
N ALA A 8 -10.64 3.15 -12.83
CA ALA A 8 -9.24 2.93 -13.17
C ALA A 8 -8.53 2.32 -11.94
N PRO A 9 -7.54 1.42 -12.11
CA PRO A 9 -6.85 0.73 -11.02
C PRO A 9 -6.06 1.72 -10.14
N GLY A 10 -6.81 2.50 -9.37
CA GLY A 10 -6.37 3.65 -8.61
C GLY A 10 -6.23 3.23 -7.16
N THR A 11 -5.11 3.60 -6.56
CA THR A 11 -4.87 3.40 -5.13
C THR A 11 -6.04 3.98 -4.34
N VAL A 12 -6.65 3.16 -3.50
CA VAL A 12 -7.69 3.54 -2.54
C VAL A 12 -7.02 3.74 -1.19
N TRP A 13 -7.40 4.81 -0.49
CA TRP A 13 -6.93 5.10 0.86
C TRP A 13 -8.10 5.09 1.83
N SER A 14 -7.98 4.31 2.90
CA SER A 14 -8.95 4.24 3.98
C SER A 14 -8.33 4.79 5.26
N ARG A 15 -9.01 5.72 5.92
CA ARG A 15 -8.65 6.16 7.26
C ARG A 15 -9.21 5.17 8.27
N VAL A 16 -8.34 4.54 9.04
CA VAL A 16 -8.74 3.54 10.06
C VAL A 16 -8.90 4.22 11.42
N GLU A 17 -7.95 5.08 11.77
CA GLU A 17 -7.95 5.85 13.02
C GLU A 17 -7.47 7.29 12.77
N ASP A 18 -7.49 8.16 13.79
CA ASP A 18 -6.88 9.48 13.65
C ASP A 18 -5.38 9.35 13.42
N GLY A 19 -4.90 9.91 12.30
CA GLY A 19 -3.51 9.81 11.92
C GLY A 19 -3.10 8.49 11.26
N PHE A 20 -3.98 7.49 11.12
CA PHE A 20 -3.61 6.20 10.50
C PHE A 20 -4.42 5.91 9.23
N HIS A 21 -3.71 5.74 8.11
CA HIS A 21 -4.30 5.54 6.79
C HIS A 21 -3.71 4.29 6.11
N VAL A 22 -4.57 3.46 5.54
CA VAL A 22 -4.18 2.24 4.83
C VAL A 22 -4.44 2.42 3.33
N GLY A 23 -3.44 2.09 2.52
CA GLY A 23 -3.51 2.12 1.06
C GLY A 23 -3.70 0.72 0.50
N SER A 24 -4.63 0.56 -0.44
CA SER A 24 -4.75 -0.62 -1.27
C SER A 24 -4.75 -0.25 -2.74
N ARG A 25 -4.17 -1.09 -3.59
CA ARG A 25 -4.16 -0.92 -5.05
C ARG A 25 -4.62 -2.20 -5.69
N ASN A 26 -5.69 -2.14 -6.47
CA ASN A 26 -6.26 -3.30 -7.15
C ASN A 26 -6.63 -4.44 -6.19
N GLY A 27 -7.05 -4.10 -4.98
CA GLY A 27 -7.35 -5.08 -3.92
C GLY A 27 -6.13 -5.56 -3.14
N ASN A 28 -4.90 -5.24 -3.57
CA ASN A 28 -3.68 -5.60 -2.87
C ASN A 28 -3.28 -4.54 -1.86
N PHE A 29 -2.78 -4.96 -0.70
CA PHE A 29 -2.25 -4.06 0.31
C PHE A 29 -0.96 -3.39 -0.21
N LEU A 30 -0.98 -2.06 -0.25
CA LEU A 30 0.15 -1.24 -0.70
C LEU A 30 1.08 -0.90 0.47
N GLY A 31 0.48 -0.64 1.63
CA GLY A 31 1.16 -0.11 2.80
C GLY A 31 0.24 0.79 3.62
N TYR A 32 0.83 1.48 4.58
CA TYR A 32 0.12 2.36 5.50
C TYR A 32 0.91 3.64 5.80
N ILE A 33 0.20 4.65 6.27
CA ILE A 33 0.76 5.93 6.65
C ILE A 33 0.32 6.24 8.07
N GLU A 34 1.28 6.53 8.92
CA GLU A 34 1.07 6.91 10.31
C GLU A 34 1.49 8.37 10.52
N ARG A 35 0.62 9.15 11.15
CA ARG A 35 0.94 10.49 11.66
C ARG A 35 1.67 10.35 12.98
N ARG A 36 2.87 10.90 13.02
CA ARG A 36 3.70 10.99 14.21
C ARG A 36 3.25 12.14 15.11
N ARG A 37 3.68 12.10 16.37
CA ARG A 37 3.41 13.15 17.38
C ARG A 37 3.96 14.54 17.00
N ASP A 38 5.01 14.60 16.19
CA ASP A 38 5.57 15.84 15.66
C ASP A 38 4.75 16.42 14.48
N GLY A 39 3.66 15.75 14.09
CA GLY A 39 2.78 16.16 13.00
C GLY A 39 3.22 15.69 11.62
N ARG A 40 4.38 15.03 11.50
CA ARG A 40 4.86 14.43 10.25
C ARG A 40 4.18 13.09 9.97
N TYR A 41 4.27 12.62 8.74
CA TYR A 41 3.68 11.36 8.29
C TYR A 41 4.79 10.39 7.89
N THR A 42 4.82 9.20 8.47
CA THR A 42 5.71 8.12 8.04
C THR A 42 4.94 7.18 7.14
N ALA A 43 5.49 6.91 5.96
CA ALA A 43 4.98 5.92 5.03
C ALA A 43 5.68 4.58 5.26
N PHE A 44 4.90 3.51 5.33
CA PHE A 44 5.38 2.14 5.46
C PHE A 44 4.88 1.31 4.28
N ASP A 45 5.73 0.43 3.76
CA ASP A 45 5.36 -0.49 2.69
C ASP A 45 4.55 -1.69 3.21
N MET A 46 4.22 -2.62 2.32
CA MET A 46 3.51 -3.87 2.66
C MET A 46 4.24 -4.74 3.70
N ARG A 47 5.56 -4.56 3.89
CA ARG A 47 6.40 -5.29 4.85
C ARG A 47 6.61 -4.51 6.14
N SER A 48 5.88 -3.40 6.35
CA SER A 48 6.10 -2.47 7.45
C SER A 48 7.50 -1.86 7.48
N ALA A 49 8.19 -1.81 6.33
CA ALA A 49 9.44 -1.09 6.22
C ALA A 49 9.15 0.39 5.96
N ALA A 50 9.80 1.28 6.73
CA ALA A 50 9.65 2.71 6.55
C ALA A 50 10.24 3.13 5.20
N VAL A 51 9.37 3.62 4.32
CA VAL A 51 9.74 4.14 2.99
C VAL A 51 10.26 5.58 3.11
N GLY A 52 9.73 6.34 4.07
CA GLY A 52 10.17 7.70 4.33
C GLY A 52 9.27 8.45 5.31
N THR A 53 9.70 9.66 5.68
CA THR A 53 8.93 10.59 6.50
C THR A 53 8.68 11.88 5.72
N PHE A 54 7.45 12.35 5.77
CA PHE A 54 6.93 13.45 4.97
C PHE A 54 6.27 14.50 5.87
N ALA A 55 6.27 15.75 5.41
CA ALA A 55 5.58 16.83 6.11
C ALA A 55 4.05 16.74 5.98
N ASP A 56 3.56 16.13 4.90
CA ASP A 56 2.15 16.06 4.56
C ASP A 56 1.73 14.66 4.10
N LEU A 57 0.45 14.34 4.33
CA LEU A 57 -0.15 13.05 4.03
C LEU A 57 -0.16 12.76 2.51
N VAL A 58 -0.38 13.78 1.68
CA VAL A 58 -0.51 13.62 0.22
C VAL A 58 0.82 13.20 -0.40
N SER A 59 1.93 13.76 0.06
CA SER A 59 3.29 13.37 -0.32
C SER A 59 3.56 11.91 0.02
N ALA A 60 3.20 11.48 1.24
CA ALA A 60 3.32 10.08 1.65
C ALA A 60 2.49 9.13 0.76
N MET A 61 1.23 9.50 0.48
CA MET A 61 0.35 8.72 -0.42
C MET A 61 0.89 8.62 -1.84
N ARG A 62 1.45 9.71 -2.38
CA ARG A 62 2.06 9.73 -3.72
C ARG A 62 3.26 8.80 -3.81
N VAL A 63 4.16 8.85 -2.83
CA VAL A 63 5.34 7.99 -2.81
C VAL A 63 4.95 6.52 -2.77
N LEU A 64 4.01 6.13 -1.89
CA LEU A 64 3.53 4.76 -1.85
C LEU A 64 2.80 4.35 -3.14
N SER A 65 2.04 5.26 -3.77
CA SER A 65 1.34 4.97 -5.03
C SER A 65 2.27 4.85 -6.24
N ALA A 66 3.41 5.54 -6.20
CA ALA A 66 4.45 5.48 -7.22
C ALA A 66 5.43 4.31 -7.01
N ALA A 67 5.51 3.76 -5.80
CA ALA A 67 6.35 2.62 -5.51
C ALA A 67 5.91 1.42 -6.37
N PRO A 68 6.84 0.78 -7.10
CA PRO A 68 6.53 -0.49 -7.73
C PRO A 68 6.09 -1.44 -6.62
N GLN A 69 4.92 -2.08 -6.79
CA GLN A 69 4.65 -3.29 -6.03
C GLN A 69 5.81 -4.21 -6.41
N THR A 70 6.72 -4.49 -5.48
CA THR A 70 7.76 -5.48 -5.73
C THR A 70 7.00 -6.72 -6.19
N PRO A 71 7.15 -7.18 -7.44
CA PRO A 71 6.53 -8.42 -7.81
C PRO A 71 7.11 -9.42 -6.83
N GLU A 72 6.25 -9.94 -5.96
CA GLU A 72 6.47 -11.26 -5.42
C GLU A 72 6.78 -12.12 -6.64
N THR A 73 8.06 -12.44 -6.85
CA THR A 73 8.40 -13.54 -7.72
C THR A 73 7.51 -14.66 -7.22
N PRO A 74 6.53 -15.15 -7.99
CA PRO A 74 5.81 -16.33 -7.60
C PRO A 74 6.90 -17.39 -7.60
N GLY A 75 7.42 -17.70 -6.42
CA GLY A 75 8.28 -18.83 -6.23
C GLY A 75 7.43 -20.00 -6.69
N ILE A 76 7.66 -20.43 -7.93
CA ILE A 76 7.12 -21.66 -8.47
C ILE A 76 7.48 -22.71 -7.42
N LEU A 77 6.49 -23.09 -6.62
CA LEU A 77 6.56 -24.26 -5.78
C LEU A 77 6.53 -25.43 -6.77
N THR A 78 7.70 -25.76 -7.33
CA THR A 78 7.88 -27.04 -8.00
C THR A 78 7.69 -28.09 -6.91
N ILE A 79 6.47 -28.61 -6.82
CA ILE A 79 6.19 -29.82 -6.07
C ILE A 79 7.01 -30.91 -6.76
N ARG A 80 8.21 -31.15 -6.25
CA ARG A 80 9.04 -32.29 -6.65
C ARG A 80 8.37 -33.54 -6.09
N GLU A 81 7.52 -34.14 -6.92
CA GLU A 81 6.92 -35.45 -6.74
C GLU A 81 8.04 -36.47 -6.52
N ASN A 82 8.21 -36.93 -5.28
CA ASN A 82 9.11 -38.01 -4.94
C ASN A 82 8.33 -39.32 -5.01
N ARG A 83 8.49 -40.02 -6.14
CA ARG A 83 8.05 -41.40 -6.35
C ARG A 83 8.67 -42.34 -5.31
#